data_AF-A0A1C9W9F8-F1
#
_entry.id   AF-A0A1C9W9F8-F1
#
_cell.length_a   1.000
_cell.length_b   1.000
_cell.length_c   1.000
_cell.angle_alpha   90.00
_cell.angle_beta   90.00
_cell.angle_gamma   90.00
#
_symmetry.space_group_name_H-M   'P 1'
#
loop_
_entity.id
_entity.type
_entity.pdbx_description
1 polymer ?
#
loop_
_entity_poly.entity_id
_entity_poly.type
_entity_poly.pdbx_seq_one_letter_code
_entity_poly.pdbx_strand_id
1 'polypeptide(L)'
;MKRQKRNQLERAFCKGYQAASENKPQDICPYINGPLHQEWINGWREGREDYWNGFGASAKAQKLETYRNFSAENHHPDGWRTA
;
A
#
# COMPACT_ATOMS: atom_id res chain seq x y z
N MET A 1 2.99 -18.42 13.75
CA MET A 1 1.65 -17.83 13.49
C MET A 1 1.24 -18.16 12.07
N LYS A 2 0.08 -18.79 11.87
CA LYS A 2 -0.41 -19.15 10.53
C LYS A 2 -0.73 -17.85 9.78
N ARG A 3 0.10 -17.47 8.79
CA ARG A 3 -0.21 -16.39 7.84
C ARG A 3 -1.50 -16.78 7.11
N GLN A 4 -2.64 -16.25 7.58
CA GLN A 4 -3.92 -16.44 6.92
C GLN A 4 -3.84 -15.82 5.53
N LYS A 5 -4.39 -16.55 4.56
CA LYS A 5 -4.43 -16.31 3.11
C LYS A 5 -5.08 -14.97 2.67
N ARG A 6 -5.37 -14.05 3.60
CA ARG A 6 -6.32 -12.96 3.39
C ARG A 6 -5.78 -11.74 2.65
N ASN A 7 -4.48 -11.45 2.64
CA ASN A 7 -4.11 -10.05 2.39
C ASN A 7 -3.46 -9.83 1.02
N GLN A 8 -3.84 -10.59 -0.01
CA GLN A 8 -3.32 -10.33 -1.37
C GLN A 8 -4.07 -9.13 -1.99
N LEU A 9 -5.39 -9.08 -1.80
CA LEU A 9 -6.26 -7.96 -2.20
C LEU A 9 -5.94 -6.69 -1.40
N GLU A 10 -5.89 -6.77 -0.07
CA GLU A 10 -5.49 -5.66 0.80
C GLU A 10 -4.08 -5.13 0.47
N ARG A 11 -3.13 -6.02 0.14
CA ARG A 11 -1.79 -5.60 -0.29
C ARG A 11 -1.83 -4.88 -1.64
N ALA A 12 -2.66 -5.33 -2.57
CA ALA A 12 -2.84 -4.66 -3.85
C ALA A 12 -3.43 -3.26 -3.64
N PHE A 13 -4.47 -3.14 -2.82
CA PHE A 13 -5.07 -1.86 -2.40
C PHE A 13 -4.03 -0.93 -1.78
N CYS A 14 -3.28 -1.40 -0.78
CA CYS A 14 -2.23 -0.61 -0.11
C CYS A 14 -1.17 -0.12 -1.10
N LYS A 15 -0.72 -0.98 -2.03
CA LYS A 15 0.24 -0.58 -3.08
C LYS A 15 -0.33 0.49 -4.01
N GLY A 16 -1.62 0.38 -4.35
CA GLY A 16 -2.31 1.40 -5.15
C GLY A 16 -2.34 2.75 -4.45
N TYR A 17 -2.72 2.77 -3.18
CA TYR A 17 -2.78 3.98 -2.36
C TYR A 17 -1.43 4.66 -2.19
N GLN A 18 -0.37 3.86 -1.98
CA GLN A 18 0.99 4.36 -1.92
C GLN A 18 1.42 4.97 -3.27
N ALA A 19 1.16 4.29 -4.38
CA ALA A 19 1.49 4.81 -5.71
C ALA A 19 0.78 6.14 -6.01
N ALA A 20 -0.49 6.28 -5.62
CA ALA A 20 -1.22 7.54 -5.76
C ALA A 20 -0.65 8.65 -4.88
N SER A 21 -0.24 8.33 -3.65
CA SER A 21 0.40 9.28 -2.73
C SER A 21 1.76 9.76 -3.23
N GLU A 22 2.53 8.88 -3.89
CA GLU A 22 3.80 9.19 -4.58
C GLU A 22 3.60 9.89 -5.93
N ASN A 23 2.37 10.24 -6.29
CA ASN A 23 1.99 10.83 -7.57
C ASN A 23 2.23 9.95 -8.82
N LYS A 24 2.44 8.64 -8.67
CA LYS A 24 2.68 7.72 -9.80
C LYS A 24 1.40 7.50 -10.64
N PRO A 25 1.52 7.27 -11.96
CA PRO A 25 0.36 6.99 -12.82
C PRO A 25 -0.25 5.61 -12.51
N GLN A 26 -1.54 5.43 -12.82
CA GLN A 26 -2.24 4.15 -12.64
C GLN A 26 -1.64 2.99 -13.48
N ASP A 27 -0.92 3.33 -14.55
CA ASP A 27 -0.30 2.38 -15.48
C ASP A 27 0.85 1.58 -14.83
N ILE A 28 1.40 2.04 -13.70
CA ILE A 28 2.44 1.29 -12.96
C ILE A 28 1.86 0.06 -12.24
N CYS A 29 0.55 -0.18 -12.33
CA CYS A 29 -0.09 -1.35 -11.74
C CYS A 29 0.56 -2.63 -12.28
N PRO A 30 1.20 -3.46 -11.42
CA PRO A 30 1.84 -4.70 -11.87
C PRO A 30 0.81 -5.81 -12.16
N TYR A 31 -0.47 -5.57 -11.90
CA TYR A 31 -1.55 -6.53 -12.10
C TYR A 31 -2.23 -6.21 -13.42
N ILE A 32 -2.28 -7.18 -14.35
CA ILE A 32 -2.83 -6.94 -15.69
C ILE A 32 -4.36 -6.98 -15.69
N ASN A 33 -4.96 -8.00 -15.06
CA ASN A 33 -6.41 -8.17 -14.98
C ASN A 33 -6.79 -9.00 -13.75
N GLY A 34 -8.00 -8.80 -13.22
CA GLY A 34 -8.57 -9.58 -12.11
C GLY A 34 -8.80 -8.78 -10.82
N PRO A 35 -9.17 -9.46 -9.72
CA PRO A 35 -9.58 -8.80 -8.48
C PRO A 35 -8.43 -8.03 -7.82
N LEU A 36 -7.18 -8.46 -8.00
CA LEU A 36 -6.00 -7.72 -7.53
C LEU A 36 -5.79 -6.39 -8.25
N HIS A 37 -6.06 -6.35 -9.56
CA HIS A 37 -5.98 -5.11 -10.33
C HIS A 37 -7.07 -4.14 -9.88
N GLN A 38 -8.31 -4.63 -9.72
CA GLN A 38 -9.43 -3.82 -9.22
C GLN A 38 -9.10 -3.18 -7.87
N GLU A 39 -8.60 -3.97 -6.91
CA GLU A 39 -8.26 -3.46 -5.58
C GLU A 39 -7.10 -2.47 -5.60
N TRP A 40 -6.09 -2.71 -6.44
CA TRP A 40 -5.00 -1.74 -6.64
C TRP A 40 -5.51 -0.41 -7.21
N ILE A 41 -6.40 -0.45 -8.20
CA ILE A 41 -7.00 0.74 -8.79
C ILE A 41 -7.89 1.47 -7.76
N ASN A 42 -8.65 0.74 -6.94
CA ASN A 42 -9.45 1.30 -5.85
C ASN A 42 -8.57 2.08 -4.85
N GLY A 43 -7.48 1.46 -4.39
CA GLY A 43 -6.53 2.13 -3.51
C GLY A 43 -5.86 3.34 -4.16
N TRP A 44 -5.52 3.26 -5.45
CA TRP A 44 -4.95 4.37 -6.20
C TRP A 44 -5.93 5.55 -6.33
N ARG A 45 -7.22 5.28 -6.58
CA ARG A 45 -8.25 6.32 -6.64
C ARG A 45 -8.42 7.00 -5.29
N GLU A 46 -8.59 6.23 -4.21
CA GLU A 46 -8.71 6.82 -2.86
C GLU A 46 -7.51 7.72 -2.54
N GLY A 47 -6.28 7.25 -2.82
CA GLY A 47 -5.09 8.05 -2.58
C GLY A 47 -5.00 9.32 -3.45
N ARG A 48 -5.61 9.31 -4.64
CA ARG A 48 -5.69 10.49 -5.54
C ARG A 48 -6.76 11.46 -5.10
N GLU A 49 -7.91 10.95 -4.70
CA GLU A 49 -9.02 11.72 -4.17
C GLU A 49 -8.62 12.39 -2.86
N ASP A 50 -7.90 11.70 -1.98
CA ASP A 50 -7.29 12.27 -0.77
C ASP A 50 -6.27 13.37 -1.12
N TYR A 51 -5.46 13.14 -2.16
CA TYR A 51 -4.48 14.13 -2.63
C TYR A 51 -5.16 15.39 -3.20
N TRP A 52 -6.27 15.25 -3.94
CA TRP A 52 -7.00 16.36 -4.54
C TRP A 52 -7.95 17.07 -3.58
N ASN A 53 -8.60 16.36 -2.65
CA ASN A 53 -9.49 16.95 -1.63
C ASN A 53 -8.74 17.74 -0.55
N GLY A 54 -7.41 17.77 -0.58
CA GLY A 54 -6.63 18.46 0.44
C GLY A 54 -6.77 17.81 1.82
N PHE A 55 -6.96 16.48 1.86
CA PHE A 55 -7.03 15.73 3.11
C PHE A 55 -5.76 16.03 3.91
N GLY A 56 -5.93 16.65 5.09
CA GLY A 56 -4.83 17.19 5.88
C GLY A 56 -3.71 16.15 6.04
N ALA A 57 -2.46 16.59 5.87
CA ALA A 57 -1.28 15.73 5.82
C ALA A 57 -1.20 14.71 6.98
N SER A 58 -1.76 15.04 8.14
CA SER A 58 -1.87 14.19 9.32
C SER A 58 -2.79 12.97 9.14
N ALA A 59 -3.97 13.14 8.55
CA ALA A 59 -4.91 12.04 8.30
C ALA A 59 -4.37 11.07 7.24
N LYS A 60 -3.73 11.62 6.20
CA LYS A 60 -3.04 10.84 5.17
C LYS A 60 -1.88 10.02 5.76
N ALA A 61 -1.11 10.60 6.68
CA ALA A 61 0.01 9.94 7.35
C ALA A 61 -0.44 8.77 8.23
N GLN A 62 -1.53 8.91 8.98
CA GLN A 62 -2.05 7.84 9.85
C GLN A 62 -2.57 6.64 9.03
N LYS A 63 -3.27 6.92 7.91
CA LYS A 63 -3.74 5.89 6.97
C LYS A 63 -2.54 5.20 6.28
N LEU A 64 -1.58 5.97 5.78
CA LEU A 64 -0.35 5.44 5.18
C LEU A 64 0.50 4.62 6.15
N GLU A 65 0.61 5.00 7.42
CA GLU A 65 1.36 4.24 8.43
C GLU A 65 0.70 2.88 8.70
N THR A 66 -0.63 2.85 8.75
CA THR A 66 -1.40 1.60 8.86
C THR A 66 -1.11 0.67 7.68
N TYR A 67 -1.00 1.21 6.47
CA TYR A 67 -0.69 0.46 5.26
C TYR A 67 0.81 0.15 5.08
N ARG A 68 1.71 1.00 5.57
CA ARG A 68 3.18 0.83 5.51
C ARG A 68 3.64 -0.33 6.39
N ASN A 69 3.01 -0.51 7.55
CA ASN A 69 3.24 -1.67 8.41
C ASN A 69 2.87 -3.01 7.73
N PHE A 70 2.09 -2.97 6.64
CA PHE A 70 1.70 -4.16 5.88
C PHE A 70 2.75 -4.63 4.85
N SER A 71 3.67 -3.73 4.46
CA SER A 71 4.77 -4.04 3.52
C SER A 71 6.12 -4.25 4.22
N ALA A 72 6.20 -4.01 5.53
CA ALA A 72 7.43 -4.00 6.32
C ALA A 72 7.91 -5.37 6.82
N GLU A 73 7.42 -6.50 6.28
CA GLU A 73 8.06 -7.81 6.49
C GLU A 73 9.18 -8.11 5.46
N ASN A 74 9.87 -7.07 4.95
CA ASN A 74 11.13 -7.22 4.20
C ASN A 74 12.17 -6.13 4.53
N HIS A 75 12.09 -5.50 5.71
CA HIS A 75 13.27 -4.87 6.28
C HIS A 75 13.77 -5.78 7.39
N HIS A 76 14.83 -6.52 7.07
CA HIS A 76 15.73 -7.12 8.03
C HIS A 76 16.16 -6.02 9.01
N PRO A 77 15.82 -6.07 10.31
CA PRO A 77 16.61 -5.34 11.28
C PRO A 77 17.94 -6.09 11.40
N ASP A 78 19.06 -5.42 11.15
CA ASP A 78 20.40 -5.88 11.50
C ASP A 78 20.39 -6.63 12.83
N GLY A 79 20.67 -7.94 12.79
CA GLY A 79 20.47 -8.78 13.96
C GLY A 79 21.07 -10.18 13.92
N TRP A 80 21.97 -10.48 12.97
CA TRP A 80 22.85 -11.63 13.14
C TRP A 80 23.92 -11.27 14.17
N ARG A 81 23.52 -11.51 15.42
CA ARG A 81 24.38 -11.87 16.54
C ARG A 81 25.53 -12.75 16.01
N THR A 82 26.73 -12.19 15.94
CA THR A 82 27.94 -13.00 15.99
C THR A 82 28.49 -12.87 17.40
N ALA A 83 28.83 -14.03 17.96
CA ALA A 83 29.31 -14.26 19.31
C ALA A 83 30.58 -13.46 19.65
#